data_AF-B7QC91-F1
#
_entry.id   AF-B7QC91-F1
#
_cell.length_a   1.000
_cell.length_b   1.000
_cell.length_c   1.000
_cell.angle_alpha   90.00
_cell.angle_beta   90.00
_cell.angle_gamma   90.00
#
_symmetry.space_group_name_H-M   'P 1'
#
loop_
_entity.id
_entity.type
_entity.pdbx_description
1 polymer ?
#
loop_
_entity_poly.entity_id
_entity_poly.type
_entity_poly.pdbx_seq_one_letter_code
_entity_poly.pdbx_strand_id
1 'polypeptide(L)'
;MPTVNKSFFEPLHPEEEADEQEATELPPSVDFKRTERSGTSITLVCPGATEKSPVAWFFNGSKFRAPWRRVLLDDRKQIVFKQLRQRDSGVYECTLLGVKVGHLELHGKNTMAF
;
A
#
# COMPACT_ATOMS: atom_id res chain seq x y z
N MET A 1 32.07 -26.35 -37.86
CA MET A 1 32.61 -26.68 -36.52
C MET A 1 33.44 -25.48 -36.06
N PRO A 2 33.33 -24.94 -34.83
CA PRO A 2 32.29 -25.02 -33.78
C PRO A 2 31.49 -23.69 -33.68
N THR A 3 30.19 -23.65 -33.34
CA THR A 3 29.53 -23.75 -32.02
C THR A 3 29.94 -22.68 -31.00
N VAL A 4 29.07 -21.69 -30.74
CA VAL A 4 28.61 -21.35 -29.38
C VAL A 4 27.17 -20.85 -29.45
N ASN A 5 26.29 -21.64 -28.84
CA ASN A 5 24.93 -21.28 -28.44
C ASN A 5 25.03 -20.65 -27.04
N LYS A 6 24.38 -19.50 -26.78
CA LYS A 6 24.23 -19.01 -25.41
C LYS A 6 22.92 -18.23 -25.24
N SER A 7 21.85 -18.99 -25.14
CA SER A 7 20.64 -18.60 -24.42
C SER A 7 21.02 -18.24 -22.98
N PHE A 8 20.82 -16.99 -22.56
CA PHE A 8 20.73 -16.66 -21.14
C PHE A 8 20.04 -15.30 -20.91
N PHE A 9 18.80 -15.39 -20.41
CA PHE A 9 18.10 -14.45 -19.55
C PHE A 9 17.65 -13.08 -20.10
N GLU A 10 16.35 -13.02 -20.41
CA GLU A 10 15.48 -11.90 -20.04
C GLU A 10 15.67 -11.52 -18.56
N PRO A 11 15.69 -10.22 -18.28
CA PRO A 11 14.84 -9.69 -17.22
C PRO A 11 13.74 -8.84 -17.85
N LEU A 12 12.52 -9.34 -17.69
CA LEU A 12 11.26 -8.62 -17.84
C LEU A 12 11.36 -7.22 -17.20
N HIS A 13 10.79 -6.23 -17.88
CA HIS A 13 10.58 -4.86 -17.43
C HIS A 13 10.40 -4.71 -15.90
N PRO A 14 11.02 -3.70 -15.27
CA PRO A 14 10.33 -2.89 -14.30
C PRO A 14 9.51 -1.87 -15.10
N GLU A 15 8.21 -2.15 -15.23
CA GLU A 15 7.21 -1.21 -15.73
C GLU A 15 7.11 -0.06 -14.72
N GLU A 16 8.03 0.91 -14.83
CA GLU A 16 7.92 2.21 -14.15
C GLU A 16 6.96 3.08 -14.96
N GLU A 17 5.73 2.58 -15.13
CA GLU A 17 4.64 3.24 -15.83
C GLU A 17 4.03 4.28 -14.88
N ALA A 18 4.71 5.43 -14.81
CA ALA A 18 4.13 6.68 -14.39
C ALA A 18 3.34 7.27 -15.58
N ASP A 19 2.08 6.86 -15.73
CA ASP A 19 1.12 7.56 -16.59
C ASP A 19 0.23 8.47 -15.75
N GLU A 20 0.05 9.69 -16.24
CA GLU A 20 -0.48 10.85 -15.55
C GLU A 20 -1.92 11.13 -16.03
N GLN A 21 -2.85 11.24 -15.06
CA GLN A 21 -4.15 11.95 -15.14
C GLN A 21 -5.27 11.42 -16.06
N GLU A 22 -6.34 10.90 -15.45
CA GLU A 22 -7.72 11.12 -15.90
C GLU A 22 -8.63 11.19 -14.66
N ALA A 23 -9.33 12.31 -14.49
CA ALA A 23 -10.35 12.46 -13.46
C ALA A 23 -11.67 11.82 -13.93
N THR A 24 -12.44 11.29 -12.98
CA THR A 24 -13.88 10.91 -13.06
C THR A 24 -14.29 9.47 -13.42
N GLU A 25 -13.46 8.46 -13.16
CA GLU A 25 -13.92 7.06 -12.99
C GLU A 25 -13.19 6.49 -11.75
N LEU A 26 -13.85 5.71 -10.89
CA LEU A 26 -13.15 5.03 -9.79
C LEU A 26 -12.08 4.12 -10.42
N PRO A 27 -10.77 4.34 -10.18
CA PRO A 27 -9.74 3.52 -10.82
C PRO A 27 -9.91 2.05 -10.44
N PRO A 28 -9.52 1.09 -11.32
CA PRO A 28 -9.39 -0.29 -10.90
C PRO A 28 -8.49 -0.32 -9.67
N SER A 29 -8.95 -0.99 -8.60
CA SER A 29 -8.26 -1.16 -7.31
C SER A 29 -6.76 -0.92 -7.42
N VAL A 30 -6.26 0.23 -6.95
CA VAL A 30 -4.85 0.52 -7.18
C VAL A 30 -4.03 -0.30 -6.19
N ASP A 31 -3.20 -1.20 -6.73
CA ASP A 31 -2.30 -2.05 -5.97
C ASP A 31 -0.99 -1.31 -5.70
N PHE A 32 -0.66 -1.12 -4.42
CA PHE A 32 0.57 -0.49 -3.99
C PHE A 32 1.35 -1.42 -3.07
N LYS A 33 2.68 -1.37 -3.17
CA LYS A 33 3.58 -2.02 -2.23
C LYS A 33 4.40 -0.96 -1.52
N ARG A 34 4.32 -0.91 -0.19
CA ARG A 34 5.08 0.02 0.63
C ARG A 34 5.98 -0.73 1.60
N THR A 35 7.24 -0.33 1.59
CA THR A 35 8.24 -0.88 2.50
C THR A 35 8.86 0.25 3.28
N GLU A 36 8.86 0.11 4.60
CA GLU A 36 9.24 1.20 5.48
C GLU A 36 10.02 0.68 6.69
N ARG A 37 10.88 1.52 7.26
CA ARG A 37 11.65 1.15 8.45
C ARG A 37 10.77 1.07 9.69
N SER A 38 10.97 0.04 10.51
CA SER A 38 10.32 -0.03 11.82
C SER A 38 10.78 1.15 12.67
N GLY A 39 9.84 1.79 13.37
CA GLY A 39 10.09 2.97 14.16
C GLY A 39 9.64 4.28 13.52
N THR A 40 9.40 4.32 12.20
CA THR A 40 9.00 5.54 11.52
C THR A 40 7.49 5.79 11.61
N SER A 41 7.11 7.05 11.47
CA SER A 41 5.72 7.45 11.34
C SER A 41 5.31 7.39 9.88
N ILE A 42 4.25 6.65 9.56
CA ILE A 42 3.69 6.63 8.21
C ILE A 42 2.18 6.82 8.22
N THR A 43 1.69 7.41 7.15
CA THR A 43 0.28 7.56 6.87
C THR A 43 -0.06 6.79 5.61
N LEU A 44 -1.06 5.90 5.69
CA LEU A 44 -1.63 5.20 4.56
C LEU A 44 -2.83 5.98 4.06
N VAL A 45 -2.71 6.48 2.83
CA VAL A 45 -3.73 7.26 2.15
C VAL A 45 -4.55 6.31 1.28
N CYS A 46 -5.87 6.45 1.30
CA CYS A 46 -6.72 5.72 0.38
C CYS A 46 -6.83 6.51 -0.93
N PRO A 47 -6.58 5.91 -2.11
CA PRO A 47 -6.75 6.57 -3.40
C PRO A 47 -8.17 7.09 -3.56
N GLY A 48 -8.32 8.33 -4.07
CA GLY A 48 -9.63 8.95 -4.26
C GLY A 48 -10.38 9.32 -2.97
N ALA A 49 -9.79 9.11 -1.79
CA ALA A 49 -10.41 9.54 -0.54
C ALA A 49 -10.32 11.06 -0.38
N THR A 50 -11.48 11.69 -0.18
CA THR A 50 -11.60 13.11 0.17
C THR A 50 -12.07 13.27 1.60
N GLU A 51 -12.09 14.51 2.12
CA GLU A 51 -12.53 14.82 3.49
C GLU A 51 -13.96 14.36 3.80
N LYS A 52 -14.85 14.31 2.80
CA LYS A 52 -16.24 13.88 2.95
C LYS A 52 -16.48 12.42 2.53
N SER A 53 -15.47 11.73 2.00
CA SER A 53 -15.62 10.37 1.50
C SER A 53 -15.68 9.35 2.64
N PRO A 54 -16.67 8.45 2.69
CA PRO A 54 -16.71 7.39 3.69
C PRO A 54 -15.69 6.31 3.32
N VAL A 55 -14.49 6.41 3.90
CA VAL A 55 -13.42 5.41 3.77
C VAL A 55 -13.64 4.29 4.78
N ALA A 56 -13.68 3.05 4.31
CA ALA A 56 -13.63 1.86 5.14
C ALA A 56 -12.37 1.06 4.84
N TRP A 57 -11.54 0.88 5.85
CA TRP A 57 -10.30 0.11 5.77
C TRP A 57 -10.52 -1.34 6.17
N PHE A 58 -9.70 -2.23 5.62
CA PHE A 58 -9.59 -3.64 5.94
C PHE A 58 -8.12 -3.97 6.12
N PHE A 59 -7.82 -4.81 7.09
CA PHE A 59 -6.48 -5.35 7.31
C PHE A 59 -6.56 -6.87 7.26
N ASN A 60 -5.77 -7.48 6.36
CA ASN A 60 -5.77 -8.92 6.11
C ASN A 60 -7.20 -9.48 5.96
N GLY A 61 -8.04 -8.80 5.17
CA GLY A 61 -9.44 -9.15 4.93
C GLY A 61 -10.43 -8.86 6.07
N SER A 62 -9.96 -8.37 7.23
CA SER A 62 -10.82 -8.01 8.37
C SER A 62 -11.08 -6.51 8.42
N LYS A 63 -12.32 -6.08 8.67
CA LYS A 63 -12.65 -4.65 8.78
C LYS A 63 -11.78 -3.98 9.86
N PHE A 64 -10.97 -3.02 9.44
CA PHE A 64 -10.12 -2.23 10.32
C PHE A 64 -10.99 -1.28 11.14
N ARG A 65 -10.85 -1.31 12.48
CA ARG A 65 -11.57 -0.42 13.40
C ARG A 65 -10.56 0.30 14.30
N ALA A 66 -10.48 1.62 14.18
CA ALA A 66 -9.67 2.42 15.10
C ALA A 66 -10.36 2.61 16.47
N PRO A 67 -9.58 2.75 17.56
CA PRO A 67 -8.14 2.56 17.61
C PRO A 67 -7.79 1.07 17.56
N TRP A 68 -6.88 0.68 16.67
CA TRP A 68 -6.40 -0.70 16.60
C TRP A 68 -4.92 -0.76 16.91
N ARG A 69 -4.55 -1.46 17.99
CA ARG A 69 -3.20 -1.49 18.55
C ARG A 69 -2.67 -0.08 18.84
N ARG A 70 -2.09 0.59 17.84
CA ARG A 70 -1.56 1.98 17.89
C ARG A 70 -1.77 2.75 16.58
N VAL A 71 -2.71 2.26 15.80
CA VAL A 71 -3.09 2.84 14.52
C VAL A 71 -4.32 3.70 14.73
N LEU A 72 -4.22 4.95 14.30
CA LEU A 72 -5.28 5.94 14.41
C LEU A 72 -5.86 6.21 13.02
N LEU A 73 -7.11 6.66 12.98
CA LEU A 73 -7.65 7.31 11.80
C LEU A 73 -7.49 8.82 11.99
N ASP A 74 -6.93 9.50 11.00
CA ASP A 74 -6.98 10.96 10.98
C ASP A 74 -8.40 11.46 10.63
N ASP A 75 -8.57 12.79 10.57
CA ASP A 75 -9.86 13.40 10.23
C ASP A 75 -10.37 12.94 8.86
N ARG A 76 -9.44 12.73 7.92
CA ARG A 76 -9.66 12.22 6.56
C ARG A 76 -9.78 10.70 6.48
N LYS A 77 -9.89 10.02 7.62
CA LYS A 77 -10.02 8.55 7.72
C LYS A 77 -8.85 7.82 7.09
N GLN A 78 -7.65 8.39 7.12
CA GLN A 78 -6.40 7.76 6.72
C GLN A 78 -5.79 7.04 7.91
N ILE A 79 -5.12 5.92 7.64
CA ILE A 79 -4.47 5.14 8.68
C ILE A 79 -3.12 5.79 9.03
N VAL A 80 -2.96 6.21 10.28
CA VAL A 80 -1.71 6.80 10.79
C VAL A 80 -1.04 5.84 11.76
N PHE A 81 0.19 5.44 11.42
CA PHE A 81 1.11 4.74 12.30
C PHE A 81 2.06 5.76 12.92
N LYS A 82 2.01 5.93 14.25
CA LYS A 82 3.01 6.74 14.97
C LYS A 82 4.38 6.07 15.07
N GLN A 83 4.41 4.75 15.01
CA GLN A 83 5.63 3.97 15.08
C GLN A 83 5.36 2.62 14.41
N LEU A 84 5.72 2.51 13.13
CA LEU A 84 5.56 1.29 12.37
C LEU A 84 6.35 0.15 13.03
N ARG A 85 5.74 -1.02 13.15
CA ARG A 85 6.44 -2.23 13.59
C ARG A 85 6.34 -3.30 12.54
N GLN A 86 7.26 -4.25 12.58
CA GLN A 86 7.20 -5.43 11.73
C GLN A 86 5.87 -6.19 11.86
N ARG A 87 5.25 -6.21 13.04
CA ARG A 87 3.92 -6.81 13.28
C ARG A 87 2.73 -6.06 12.65
N ASP A 88 2.95 -4.84 12.21
CA ASP A 88 1.95 -4.04 11.49
C ASP A 88 2.04 -4.29 9.98
N SER A 89 3.06 -5.04 9.53
CA SER A 89 3.15 -5.52 8.14
C SER A 89 1.96 -6.40 7.82
N GLY A 90 1.45 -6.26 6.60
CA GLY A 90 0.29 -6.99 6.12
C GLY A 90 -0.38 -6.26 4.97
N VAL A 91 -1.55 -6.76 4.60
CA VAL A 91 -2.34 -6.22 3.48
C VAL A 91 -3.40 -5.28 4.04
N TYR A 92 -3.42 -4.05 3.53
CA TYR A 92 -4.36 -3.00 3.85
C TYR A 92 -5.21 -2.71 2.62
N GLU A 93 -6.51 -2.93 2.70
CA GLU A 93 -7.42 -2.61 1.61
C GLU A 93 -8.31 -1.45 2.04
N CYS A 94 -8.57 -0.52 1.13
CA CYS A 94 -9.51 0.56 1.38
C CYS A 94 -10.66 0.51 0.39
N THR A 95 -11.83 0.79 0.93
CA THR A 95 -13.07 0.87 0.19
C THR A 95 -13.68 2.26 0.34
N LEU A 96 -14.20 2.78 -0.75
CA LEU A 96 -14.97 4.02 -0.81
C LEU A 96 -16.40 3.64 -1.19
N LEU A 97 -17.38 4.03 -0.37
CA LEU A 97 -18.79 3.72 -0.62
C LEU A 97 -19.08 2.21 -0.84
N GLY A 98 -18.24 1.33 -0.28
CA GLY A 98 -18.35 -0.12 -0.43
C GLY A 98 -17.63 -0.71 -1.64
N VAL A 99 -16.99 0.10 -2.49
CA VAL A 99 -16.18 -0.35 -3.62
C VAL A 99 -14.70 -0.34 -3.22
N LYS A 100 -13.96 -1.41 -3.50
CA LYS A 100 -12.51 -1.46 -3.29
C LYS A 100 -11.81 -0.55 -4.29
N VAL A 101 -11.06 0.43 -3.78
CA VAL A 101 -10.34 1.42 -4.60
C VAL A 101 -8.83 1.37 -4.39
N GLY A 102 -8.37 0.67 -3.35
CA GLY A 102 -6.95 0.52 -3.06
C GLY A 102 -6.65 -0.77 -2.33
N HIS A 103 -5.50 -1.35 -2.67
CA HIS A 103 -4.89 -2.49 -2.01
C HIS A 103 -3.43 -2.15 -1.75
N LEU A 104 -2.99 -2.32 -0.51
CA LEU A 104 -1.67 -1.88 -0.07
C LEU A 104 -0.98 -2.97 0.73
N GLU A 105 0.13 -3.48 0.21
CA GLU A 105 1.03 -4.36 0.95
C GLU A 105 2.04 -3.53 1.74
N LEU A 106 1.95 -3.54 3.07
CA LEU A 106 2.89 -2.87 3.95
C LEU A 106 3.91 -3.84 4.53
N HIS A 107 5.19 -3.52 4.41
CA HIS A 107 6.30 -4.26 4.99
C HIS A 107 7.15 -3.38 5.91
N GLY A 108 7.12 -3.65 7.22
CA GLY A 108 8.00 -3.06 8.22
C GLY A 108 9.34 -3.78 8.25
N LYS A 109 10.39 -3.16 7.70
CA LYS A 109 11.77 -3.66 7.78
C LYS A 109 12.40 -3.27 9.12
N ASN A 110 12.89 -4.24 9.87
CA ASN A 110 13.68 -3.96 11.07
C ASN A 110 15.12 -3.65 10.62
N THR A 111 15.40 -2.40 10.31
CA THR A 111 16.78 -1.94 10.13
C THR A 111 17.35 -1.74 11.52
N MET A 112 18.17 -2.66 12.00
CA MET A 112 19.01 -2.41 13.17
C MET A 112 19.80 -1.13 12.88
N ALA A 113 19.57 -0.10 13.69
CA ALA A 113 20.43 1.08 13.69
C ALA A 113 21.78 0.60 14.22
N PHE A 114 22.81 0.71 13.37
CA PHE A 114 24.20 0.48 13.75
C PHE A 114 24.70 1.68 14.57
#